data_AF-A0A9P0G2P3-F1
#
_entry.id   AF-A0A9P0G2P3-F1
#
_cell.length_a   1.000
_cell.length_b   1.000
_cell.length_c   1.000
_cell.angle_alpha   90.00
_cell.angle_beta   90.00
_cell.angle_gamma   90.00
#
_symmetry.space_group_name_H-M   'P 1'
#
loop_
_entity.id
_entity.type
_entity.pdbx_description
1 polymer ?
#
loop_
_entity_poly.entity_id
_entity_poly.type
_entity_poly.pdbx_seq_one_letter_code
_entity_poly.pdbx_strand_id
1 'polypeptide(L)'
;MVTVFKHYRYKAKALPQKPNCSHDKKKVYNCEELGMQDIRRFHERFYSNVSKSDQDVFILKYTEQESPKRIHIDKRSTQVVIRYFIPTKNKRRIQVCQKAFLSILGISKFKIQNICKKFLRDGKCPKEKRGGDHRSAKFTEIRQSLKNFFSQLQFAESHYTREKSLRRYLPSDCNVRALWKQYNQGVDPEKKVKYSFFLHVFNFDYNIRFKSPATDACSTCISLRCKISVTPPGRNKTELMAQLTVHKMKSKCFYDMLKKVEEPTVMKLSFDCQKNLALPRVPDQAAYYSRQLYLYNFTICVGDSRSAQNKDCTRDRVFGRIEKKIRKVDTLIDPQEYLNIFSEFGTVRKVTKEVAVADWKTEVSSVLKSAGGLHFKFAPSKRIISKKDRKGNISLQGEEHYRSDLGVPKGILKKGKTLAMIKPQLLTSTVSIKPEKLTDVDKLLKKHFGADWRDIETLNFYREILDGNGDAQEEENEDLDEENNYFEENEDLRI
;
A
#
# COMPACT_ATOMS: atom_id res chain seq x y z
N MET A 1 -5.78 14.01 27.03
CA MET A 1 -5.33 13.35 28.28
C MET A 1 -4.34 14.15 29.14
N VAL A 2 -3.75 15.28 28.71
CA VAL A 2 -2.75 16.03 29.51
C VAL A 2 -3.37 16.93 30.60
N THR A 3 -4.64 17.35 30.44
CA THR A 3 -5.35 18.23 31.38
C THR A 3 -5.74 17.52 32.68
N VAL A 4 -6.12 16.24 32.61
CA VAL A 4 -6.61 15.46 33.77
C VAL A 4 -5.54 15.29 34.86
N PHE A 5 -4.26 15.10 34.47
CA PHE A 5 -3.14 14.94 35.43
C PHE A 5 -2.75 16.23 36.18
N LYS A 6 -3.09 17.42 35.68
CA LYS A 6 -2.76 18.68 36.37
C LYS A 6 -3.62 18.91 37.62
N HIS A 7 -4.88 18.45 37.60
CA HIS A 7 -5.86 18.70 38.65
C HIS A 7 -5.55 17.91 39.94
N TYR A 8 -5.06 16.67 39.82
CA TYR A 8 -4.69 15.85 40.99
C TYR A 8 -3.48 16.38 41.78
N ARG A 9 -2.60 17.17 41.14
CA ARG A 9 -1.37 17.67 41.79
C ARG A 9 -1.64 18.72 42.88
N TYR A 10 -2.77 19.41 42.81
CA TYR A 10 -3.12 20.50 43.72
C TYR A 10 -4.27 20.14 44.66
N LYS A 11 -4.70 18.88 44.68
CA LYS A 11 -5.68 18.37 45.66
C LYS A 11 -5.05 18.16 47.04
N ALA A 12 -5.90 18.13 48.07
CA ALA A 12 -5.48 17.81 49.42
C ALA A 12 -4.89 16.41 49.49
N LYS A 13 -3.73 16.28 50.13
CA LYS A 13 -3.08 14.98 50.35
C LYS A 13 -3.55 14.30 51.64
N ALA A 14 -4.08 15.07 52.58
CA ALA A 14 -4.57 14.61 53.86
C ALA A 14 -5.67 15.55 54.37
N LEU A 15 -6.45 15.09 55.35
CA LEU A 15 -7.42 15.92 56.06
C LEU A 15 -6.70 16.91 56.99
N PRO A 16 -7.29 18.09 57.24
CA PRO A 16 -6.66 19.09 58.10
C PRO A 16 -6.67 18.61 59.56
N GLN A 17 -5.52 18.71 60.21
CA GLN A 17 -5.37 18.37 61.62
C GLN A 17 -5.35 19.62 62.49
N LYS A 18 -5.80 19.50 63.74
CA LYS A 18 -5.68 20.60 64.71
C LYS A 18 -4.19 20.86 64.95
N PRO A 19 -3.70 22.10 64.75
CA PRO A 19 -2.28 22.36 64.85
C PRO A 19 -1.84 22.30 66.32
N ASN A 20 -0.86 21.46 66.63
CA ASN A 20 -0.22 21.44 67.95
C ASN A 20 0.88 22.51 68.00
N CYS A 21 0.61 23.66 68.63
CA CYS A 21 1.50 24.81 68.66
C CYS A 21 2.02 25.06 70.07
N SER A 22 3.33 24.86 70.30
CA SER A 22 4.00 25.23 71.54
C SER A 22 4.46 26.69 71.49
N HIS A 23 3.53 27.64 71.57
CA HIS A 23 3.85 29.06 71.70
C HIS A 23 3.37 29.62 73.04
N ASP A 24 4.18 30.49 73.64
CA ASP A 24 3.86 31.16 74.91
C ASP A 24 2.56 31.98 74.78
N LYS A 25 1.65 31.85 75.74
CA LYS A 25 0.29 32.45 75.74
C LYS A 25 0.32 33.99 75.75
N LYS A 26 1.49 34.60 75.98
CA LYS A 26 1.74 36.04 75.90
C LYS A 26 2.05 36.57 74.49
N LYS A 27 2.07 35.73 73.45
CA LYS A 27 2.33 36.16 72.06
C LYS A 27 1.04 36.45 71.29
N VAL A 28 1.15 37.32 70.28
CA VAL A 28 0.11 37.84 69.34
C VAL A 28 -0.63 36.75 68.52
N TYR A 29 -0.43 35.46 68.81
CA TYR A 29 -0.99 34.36 68.03
C TYR A 29 -2.18 33.70 68.75
N ASN A 30 -3.35 33.73 68.12
CA ASN A 30 -4.59 33.21 68.68
C ASN A 30 -4.93 31.82 68.12
N CYS A 31 -3.95 30.90 68.06
CA CYS A 31 -4.17 29.58 67.47
C CYS A 31 -5.11 28.68 68.30
N GLU A 32 -5.25 28.92 69.60
CA GLU A 32 -6.15 28.17 70.49
C GLU A 32 -7.63 28.49 70.24
N GLU A 33 -7.94 29.70 69.74
CA GLU A 33 -9.30 30.13 69.39
C GLU A 33 -9.86 29.44 68.14
N LEU A 34 -9.02 28.72 67.38
CA LEU A 34 -9.45 28.02 66.18
C LEU A 34 -10.18 26.71 66.51
N GLY A 35 -11.48 26.72 66.28
CA GLY A 35 -12.30 25.52 66.28
C GLY A 35 -12.00 24.61 65.08
N MET A 36 -12.21 23.30 65.24
CA MET A 36 -12.04 22.33 64.14
C MET A 36 -12.92 22.62 62.93
N GLN A 37 -14.09 23.23 63.14
CA GLN A 37 -14.98 23.64 62.03
C GLN A 37 -14.38 24.81 61.21
N ASP A 38 -13.66 25.74 61.85
CA ASP A 38 -13.00 26.84 61.15
C ASP A 38 -11.83 26.34 60.32
N ILE A 39 -11.04 25.43 60.90
CA ILE A 39 -9.94 24.73 60.24
C ILE A 39 -10.44 23.97 59.00
N ARG A 40 -11.52 23.20 59.15
CA ARG A 40 -12.11 22.43 58.05
C ARG A 40 -12.61 23.34 56.94
N ARG A 41 -13.37 24.39 57.26
CA ARG A 41 -13.89 25.36 56.27
C ARG A 41 -12.76 26.08 55.53
N PHE A 42 -11.70 26.46 56.23
CA PHE A 42 -10.56 27.15 55.63
C PHE A 42 -9.80 26.24 54.66
N HIS A 43 -9.55 24.99 55.06
CA HIS A 43 -8.93 23.97 54.22
C HIS A 43 -9.79 23.64 52.98
N GLU A 44 -11.11 23.43 53.16
CA GLU A 44 -12.03 23.17 52.05
C GLU A 44 -12.06 24.33 51.05
N ARG A 45 -12.06 25.59 51.52
CA ARG A 45 -12.00 26.78 50.64
C ARG A 45 -10.67 26.94 49.90
N PHE A 46 -9.57 26.45 50.45
CA PHE A 46 -8.30 26.46 49.74
C PHE A 46 -8.31 25.43 48.61
N TYR A 47 -8.78 24.21 48.89
CA TYR A 47 -8.78 23.11 47.92
C TYR A 47 -9.96 23.09 46.97
N SER A 48 -10.99 23.92 47.17
CA SER A 48 -12.00 24.21 46.14
C SER A 48 -11.39 24.91 44.92
N ASN A 49 -10.24 25.59 45.10
CA ASN A 49 -9.48 26.18 44.00
C ASN A 49 -8.60 25.12 43.34
N VAL A 50 -8.96 24.74 42.11
CA VAL A 50 -8.33 23.60 41.42
C VAL A 50 -7.06 24.00 40.66
N SER A 51 -6.94 25.28 40.27
CA SER A 51 -5.75 25.79 39.61
C SER A 51 -4.71 26.29 40.62
N LYS A 52 -3.43 26.14 40.27
CA LYS A 52 -2.33 26.68 41.10
C LYS A 52 -2.43 28.19 41.27
N SER A 53 -2.77 28.91 40.20
CA SER A 53 -2.88 30.37 40.23
C SER A 53 -3.91 30.82 41.26
N ASP A 54 -5.07 30.15 41.32
CA ASP A 54 -6.13 30.47 42.26
C ASP A 54 -5.74 30.14 43.70
N GLN A 55 -5.04 29.01 43.92
CA GLN A 55 -4.46 28.68 45.22
C GLN A 55 -3.40 29.70 45.67
N ASP A 56 -2.56 30.18 44.77
CA ASP A 56 -1.53 31.17 45.06
C ASP A 56 -2.18 32.53 45.41
N VAL A 57 -3.27 32.92 44.73
CA VAL A 57 -4.10 34.09 45.09
C VAL A 57 -4.77 33.91 46.46
N PHE A 58 -5.29 32.71 46.76
CA PHE A 58 -5.87 32.43 48.07
C PHE A 58 -4.84 32.60 49.19
N ILE A 59 -3.61 32.12 49.00
CA ILE A 59 -2.53 32.30 49.98
C ILE A 59 -2.23 33.79 50.19
N LEU A 60 -2.13 34.57 49.13
CA LEU A 60 -1.89 36.02 49.21
C LEU A 60 -3.02 36.75 49.95
N LYS A 61 -4.28 36.34 49.79
CA LYS A 61 -5.43 36.94 50.48
C LYS A 61 -5.37 36.83 52.01
N TYR A 62 -4.73 35.76 52.52
CA TYR A 62 -4.65 35.44 53.95
C TYR A 62 -3.24 35.56 54.53
N THR A 63 -2.34 36.22 53.78
CA THR A 63 -0.99 36.54 54.25
C THR A 63 -0.67 38.01 54.01
N GLU A 64 0.02 38.63 54.95
CA GLU A 64 0.57 39.98 54.79
C GLU A 64 2.09 39.88 54.69
N GLN A 65 2.67 40.49 53.67
CA GLN A 65 4.11 40.44 53.41
C GLN A 65 4.72 41.82 53.69
N GLU A 66 5.77 41.86 54.50
CA GLU A 66 6.52 43.07 54.82
C GLU A 66 8.01 42.87 54.48
N SER A 67 8.69 43.96 54.14
CA SER A 67 10.15 43.96 54.05
C SER A 67 10.76 43.87 55.46
N PRO A 68 11.88 43.16 55.63
CA PRO A 68 12.56 43.06 56.93
C PRO A 68 13.09 44.43 57.35
N LYS A 69 12.76 44.87 58.57
CA LYS A 69 13.24 46.15 59.14
C LYS A 69 14.74 46.17 59.46
N ARG A 70 15.40 45.00 59.54
CA ARG A 70 16.85 44.85 59.78
C ARG A 70 17.41 43.77 58.85
N ILE A 71 18.50 44.08 58.16
CA ILE A 71 19.22 43.17 57.27
C ILE A 71 20.57 42.86 57.93
N HIS A 72 20.87 41.59 58.16
CA HIS A 72 22.16 41.17 58.71
C HIS A 72 23.06 40.70 57.56
N ILE A 73 24.31 41.19 57.55
CA ILE A 73 25.23 41.02 56.41
C ILE A 73 25.79 39.58 56.34
N ASP A 74 25.94 38.89 57.49
CA ASP A 74 26.67 37.61 57.57
C ASP A 74 25.81 36.33 57.65
N LYS A 75 24.48 36.44 57.64
CA LYS A 75 23.58 35.25 57.61
C LYS A 75 22.64 35.34 56.43
N ARG A 76 22.08 34.20 55.99
CA ARG A 76 20.97 34.17 55.01
C ARG A 76 19.85 35.07 55.51
N SER A 77 19.85 36.32 55.08
CA SER A 77 18.94 37.34 55.57
C SER A 77 17.52 36.93 55.19
N THR A 78 16.59 37.03 56.14
CA THR A 78 15.17 36.82 55.87
C THR A 78 14.77 37.81 54.79
N GLN A 79 14.34 37.35 53.62
CA GLN A 79 14.04 38.25 52.50
C GLN A 79 12.62 38.86 52.59
N VAL A 80 11.72 38.21 53.33
CA VAL A 80 10.32 38.62 53.50
C VAL A 80 9.84 38.21 54.89
N VAL A 81 9.21 39.13 55.61
CA VAL A 81 8.47 38.84 56.84
C VAL A 81 7.01 38.58 56.47
N ILE A 82 6.44 37.47 56.93
CA ILE A 82 5.07 37.05 56.55
C ILE A 82 4.23 36.89 57.82
N ARG A 83 3.09 37.60 57.87
CA ARG A 83 2.04 37.39 58.87
C ARG A 83 0.92 36.53 58.27
N TYR A 84 0.36 35.64 59.08
CA TYR A 84 -0.61 34.63 58.65
C TYR A 84 -1.94 34.86 59.34
N PHE A 85 -3.05 34.82 58.59
CA PHE A 85 -4.37 35.09 59.12
C PHE A 85 -5.37 34.00 58.72
N ILE A 86 -6.27 33.65 59.64
CA ILE A 86 -7.37 32.71 59.38
C ILE A 86 -8.69 33.32 59.87
N PRO A 87 -9.77 33.26 59.08
CA PRO A 87 -11.09 33.74 59.50
C PRO A 87 -11.79 32.72 60.41
N THR A 88 -12.42 33.18 61.49
CA THR A 88 -13.28 32.37 62.37
C THR A 88 -14.75 32.42 61.92
N LYS A 89 -15.63 31.60 62.53
CA LYS A 89 -17.09 31.60 62.27
C LYS A 89 -17.73 32.98 62.33
N ASN A 90 -17.24 33.85 63.21
CA ASN A 90 -17.73 35.22 63.39
C ASN A 90 -17.10 36.21 62.39
N LYS A 91 -16.48 35.73 61.30
CA LYS A 91 -15.78 36.50 60.26
C LYS A 91 -14.63 37.39 60.78
N ARG A 92 -14.19 37.21 62.02
CA ARG A 92 -13.01 37.90 62.56
C ARG A 92 -11.74 37.23 62.00
N ARG A 93 -10.80 38.03 61.50
CA ARG A 93 -9.48 37.54 61.05
C ARG A 93 -8.57 37.46 62.27
N ILE A 94 -8.14 36.26 62.62
CA ILE A 94 -7.20 36.05 63.72
C ILE A 94 -5.81 35.77 63.18
N GLN A 95 -4.80 36.30 63.86
CA GLN A 95 -3.40 36.06 63.51
C GLN A 95 -2.96 34.70 64.06
N VAL A 96 -2.37 33.88 63.20
CA VAL A 96 -1.89 32.54 63.55
C VAL A 96 -0.40 32.39 63.32
N CYS A 97 0.22 31.41 64.00
CA CYS A 97 1.61 31.10 63.77
C CYS A 97 1.81 30.39 62.41
N GLN A 98 3.04 30.46 61.88
CA GLN A 98 3.41 29.79 60.62
C GLN A 98 3.13 28.28 60.66
N LYS A 99 3.42 27.62 61.79
CA LYS A 99 3.20 26.17 61.95
C LYS A 99 1.71 25.82 61.81
N ALA A 100 0.82 26.59 62.44
CA ALA A 100 -0.61 26.40 62.34
C ALA A 100 -1.11 26.56 60.89
N PHE A 101 -0.71 27.64 60.22
CA PHE A 101 -1.12 27.89 58.83
C PHE A 101 -0.67 26.79 57.86
N LEU A 102 0.58 26.31 58.01
CA LEU A 102 1.12 25.22 57.19
C LEU A 102 0.45 23.89 57.47
N SER A 103 0.20 23.57 58.75
CA SER A 103 -0.48 22.34 59.17
C SER A 103 -1.92 22.28 58.69
N ILE A 104 -2.63 23.41 58.75
CA ILE A 104 -4.03 23.49 58.32
C ILE A 104 -4.15 23.32 56.80
N LEU A 105 -3.23 23.88 56.01
CA LEU A 105 -3.30 23.84 54.54
C LEU A 105 -2.50 22.69 53.92
N GLY A 106 -1.67 21.96 54.66
CA GLY A 106 -0.86 20.85 54.13
C GLY A 106 0.16 21.25 53.06
N ILE A 107 0.64 22.50 53.08
CA ILE A 107 1.57 23.06 52.09
C ILE A 107 2.96 23.32 52.69
N SER A 108 4.00 23.30 51.84
CA SER A 108 5.37 23.56 52.30
C SER A 108 5.63 25.06 52.53
N LYS A 109 6.46 25.36 53.54
CA LYS A 109 6.93 26.71 53.84
C LYS A 109 7.52 27.42 52.62
N PHE A 110 8.27 26.70 51.80
CA PHE A 110 8.91 27.22 50.59
C PHE A 110 7.90 27.70 49.55
N LYS A 111 6.72 27.05 49.42
CA LYS A 111 5.67 27.48 48.50
C LYS A 111 5.21 28.89 48.86
N ILE A 112 4.83 29.11 50.12
CA ILE A 112 4.34 30.42 50.59
C ILE A 112 5.43 31.48 50.48
N GLN A 113 6.65 31.17 50.93
CA GLN A 113 7.77 32.12 50.87
C GLN A 113 8.07 32.58 49.44
N ASN A 114 8.09 31.66 48.47
CA ASN A 114 8.33 32.01 47.07
C ASN A 114 7.22 32.86 46.46
N ILE A 115 5.96 32.60 46.81
CA ILE A 115 4.81 33.40 46.35
C ILE A 115 4.91 34.81 46.92
N CYS A 116 5.07 34.91 48.24
CA CYS A 116 5.16 36.18 48.96
C CYS A 116 6.36 37.01 48.50
N LYS A 117 7.53 36.40 48.28
CA LYS A 117 8.73 37.07 47.77
C LYS A 117 8.54 37.63 46.36
N LYS A 118 7.95 36.85 45.46
CA LYS A 118 7.70 37.30 44.09
C LYS A 118 6.62 38.37 44.04
N PHE A 119 5.59 38.24 44.88
CA PHE A 119 4.53 39.24 44.99
C PHE A 119 5.05 40.57 45.52
N LEU A 120 5.88 40.55 46.58
CA LEU A 120 6.51 41.76 47.13
C LEU A 120 7.43 42.46 46.12
N ARG A 121 8.08 41.71 45.22
CA ARG A 121 8.98 42.25 44.19
C ARG A 121 8.27 42.74 42.93
N ASP A 122 7.34 41.95 42.39
CA ASP A 122 6.75 42.17 41.05
C ASP A 122 5.32 42.74 41.11
N GLY A 123 4.71 42.82 42.30
CA GLY A 123 3.31 43.24 42.51
C GLY A 123 2.25 42.31 41.90
N LYS A 124 2.67 41.19 41.30
CA LYS A 124 1.81 40.26 40.55
C LYS A 124 1.97 38.83 41.06
N CYS A 125 0.87 38.07 41.03
CA CYS A 125 0.88 36.66 41.38
C CYS A 125 1.79 35.86 40.41
N PRO A 126 2.64 34.93 40.88
CA PRO A 126 3.55 34.18 40.01
C PRO A 126 2.83 33.33 38.95
N LYS A 127 3.20 33.50 37.68
CA LYS A 127 2.69 32.65 36.59
C LYS A 127 3.36 31.26 36.58
N GLU A 128 2.58 30.22 36.29
CA GLU A 128 3.09 28.86 36.07
C GLU A 128 3.78 28.75 34.71
N LYS A 129 5.05 28.30 34.70
CA LYS A 129 5.90 28.21 33.49
C LYS A 129 6.27 26.77 33.10
N ARG A 130 5.72 25.76 33.80
CA ARG A 130 6.02 24.34 33.51
C ARG A 130 5.25 23.83 32.28
N GLY A 131 6.01 23.22 31.37
CA GLY A 131 5.51 22.70 30.09
C GLY A 131 5.40 23.80 29.03
N GLY A 132 5.46 23.39 27.77
CA GLY A 132 5.49 24.29 26.61
C GLY A 132 6.29 23.66 25.47
N ASP A 133 6.02 24.10 24.26
CA ASP A 133 6.79 23.72 23.09
C ASP A 133 8.02 24.63 22.95
N HIS A 134 9.21 24.05 23.05
CA HIS A 134 10.49 24.75 22.92
C HIS A 134 11.26 24.38 21.65
N ARG A 135 10.74 23.45 20.83
CA ARG A 135 11.47 22.87 19.69
C ARG A 135 10.82 23.17 18.34
N SER A 136 9.50 23.27 18.26
CA SER A 136 8.83 23.41 16.95
C SER A 136 9.20 24.70 16.23
N ALA A 137 9.53 25.78 16.95
CA ALA A 137 9.98 27.04 16.39
C ALA A 137 11.31 26.93 15.62
N LYS A 138 12.13 25.91 15.85
CA LYS A 138 13.37 25.67 15.08
C LYS A 138 13.14 24.91 13.77
N PHE A 139 12.01 24.21 13.66
CA PHE A 139 11.70 23.36 12.50
C PHE A 139 10.63 23.97 11.59
N THR A 140 10.14 25.17 11.90
CA THR A 140 9.15 25.89 11.10
C THR A 140 9.66 26.21 9.71
N GLU A 141 10.89 26.72 9.57
CA GLU A 141 11.48 27.04 8.27
C GLU A 141 11.71 25.80 7.40
N ILE A 142 12.20 24.72 8.01
CA ILE A 142 12.39 23.43 7.34
C ILE A 142 11.04 22.85 6.88
N ARG A 143 10.00 22.93 7.72
CA ARG A 143 8.64 22.50 7.38
C ARG A 143 8.05 23.35 6.24
N GLN A 144 8.34 24.64 6.20
CA GLN A 144 7.90 25.53 5.13
C GLN A 144 8.60 25.22 3.81
N SER A 145 9.91 24.90 3.84
CA SER A 145 10.65 24.44 2.66
C SER A 145 10.08 23.13 2.11
N LEU A 146 9.78 22.16 2.98
CA LEU A 146 9.11 20.91 2.58
C LEU A 146 7.71 21.16 2.00
N LYS A 147 6.95 22.12 2.56
CA LYS A 147 5.64 22.51 2.03
C LYS A 147 5.73 23.00 0.59
N ASN A 148 6.70 23.86 0.30
CA ASN A 148 6.90 24.39 -1.04
C ASN A 148 7.26 23.29 -2.02
N PHE A 149 8.14 22.35 -1.62
CA PHE A 149 8.48 21.17 -2.43
C PHE A 149 7.26 20.29 -2.71
N PHE A 150 6.43 19.98 -1.71
CA PHE A 150 5.25 19.15 -1.92
C PHE A 150 4.16 19.83 -2.74
N SER A 151 4.08 21.16 -2.72
CA SER A 151 3.16 21.92 -3.59
C SER A 151 3.53 21.85 -5.07
N GLN A 152 4.79 21.58 -5.40
CA GLN A 152 5.27 21.41 -6.77
C GLN A 152 4.99 20.00 -7.34
N LEU A 153 4.60 19.04 -6.50
CA LEU A 153 4.32 17.68 -6.94
C LEU A 153 2.96 17.60 -7.66
N GLN A 154 2.95 16.96 -8.83
CA GLN A 154 1.73 16.64 -9.56
C GLN A 154 1.02 15.46 -8.91
N PHE A 155 -0.19 15.69 -8.39
CA PHE A 155 -1.01 14.65 -7.76
C PHE A 155 -2.00 14.07 -8.76
N ALA A 156 -2.11 12.74 -8.78
CA ALA A 156 -3.05 12.04 -9.63
C ALA A 156 -4.43 11.99 -8.96
N GLU A 157 -5.48 12.38 -9.69
CA GLU A 157 -6.85 12.38 -9.18
C GLU A 157 -7.33 10.96 -8.79
N SER A 158 -8.06 10.87 -7.68
CA SER A 158 -8.74 9.64 -7.25
C SER A 158 -10.00 9.44 -8.08
N HIS A 159 -9.91 8.66 -9.15
CA HIS A 159 -11.00 8.48 -10.12
C HIS A 159 -12.18 7.62 -9.63
N TYR A 160 -12.32 7.32 -8.32
CA TYR A 160 -13.50 6.65 -7.78
C TYR A 160 -13.84 7.10 -6.35
N THR A 161 -15.15 7.19 -6.10
CA THR A 161 -15.89 7.46 -4.85
C THR A 161 -16.01 8.91 -4.36
N ARG A 162 -17.23 9.43 -4.57
CA ARG A 162 -17.88 10.53 -3.86
C ARG A 162 -17.92 10.20 -2.35
N GLU A 163 -17.02 10.82 -1.58
CA GLU A 163 -17.19 11.41 -0.24
C GLU A 163 -15.81 11.60 0.41
N LYS A 164 -15.36 12.87 0.44
CA LYS A 164 -14.31 13.47 1.28
C LYS A 164 -13.19 12.55 1.80
N SER A 165 -12.29 12.14 0.91
CA SER A 165 -10.93 11.77 1.30
C SER A 165 -10.01 12.99 1.05
N LEU A 166 -9.46 13.59 2.11
CA LEU A 166 -8.41 14.64 2.02
C LEU A 166 -7.04 14.10 1.51
N ARG A 167 -6.97 12.81 1.15
CA ARG A 167 -5.74 12.11 0.82
C ARG A 167 -5.37 12.33 -0.64
N ARG A 168 -4.11 12.75 -0.88
CA ARG A 168 -3.55 12.98 -2.22
C ARG A 168 -2.70 11.78 -2.65
N TYR A 169 -2.79 11.41 -3.93
CA TYR A 169 -2.05 10.27 -4.46
C TYR A 169 -1.03 10.70 -5.50
N LEU A 170 0.22 10.24 -5.34
CA LEU A 170 1.24 10.31 -6.40
C LEU A 170 1.13 9.09 -7.33
N PRO A 171 1.62 9.19 -8.57
CA PRO A 171 1.74 8.05 -9.48
C PRO A 171 2.49 6.86 -8.83
N SER A 172 2.18 5.64 -9.27
CA SER A 172 2.80 4.40 -8.75
C SER A 172 4.32 4.32 -8.95
N ASP A 173 4.82 5.10 -9.90
CA ASP A 173 6.20 5.02 -10.38
C ASP A 173 7.12 5.92 -9.54
N CYS A 174 6.54 6.77 -8.69
CA CYS A 174 7.28 7.62 -7.77
C CYS A 174 7.70 6.84 -6.50
N ASN A 175 8.88 7.18 -5.95
CA ASN A 175 9.42 6.57 -4.72
C ASN A 175 9.74 7.66 -3.69
N VAL A 176 9.29 7.52 -2.43
CA VAL A 176 9.58 8.49 -1.34
C VAL A 176 11.07 8.74 -1.20
N ARG A 177 11.89 7.70 -1.37
CA ARG A 177 13.34 7.79 -1.23
C ARG A 177 13.96 8.58 -2.38
N ALA A 178 13.39 8.52 -3.58
CA ALA A 178 13.81 9.35 -4.71
C ALA A 178 13.41 10.82 -4.47
N LEU A 179 12.17 11.06 -4.03
CA LEU A 179 11.68 12.41 -3.69
C LEU A 179 12.51 13.07 -2.58
N TRP A 180 12.89 12.31 -1.55
CA TRP A 180 13.76 12.77 -0.48
C TRP A 180 15.16 13.15 -1.00
N LYS A 181 15.74 12.35 -1.90
CA LYS A 181 17.03 12.66 -2.52
C LYS A 181 16.93 13.93 -3.36
N GLN A 182 15.90 14.05 -4.19
CA GLN A 182 15.65 15.22 -5.02
C GLN A 182 15.48 16.48 -4.18
N TYR A 183 14.72 16.41 -3.08
CA TYR A 183 14.60 17.51 -2.13
C TYR A 183 15.96 17.92 -1.54
N ASN A 184 16.72 16.96 -0.99
CA ASN A 184 18.01 17.24 -0.37
C ASN A 184 19.10 17.69 -1.36
N GLN A 185 18.94 17.42 -2.66
CA GLN A 185 19.83 17.91 -3.72
C GLN A 185 19.51 19.35 -4.12
N GLY A 186 18.25 19.78 -4.02
CA GLY A 186 17.79 21.12 -4.40
C GLY A 186 17.72 22.15 -3.28
N VAL A 187 18.20 21.85 -2.06
CA VAL A 187 18.14 22.76 -0.90
C VAL A 187 19.49 22.99 -0.23
N ASP A 188 19.60 24.15 0.41
CA ASP A 188 20.77 24.56 1.20
C ASP A 188 21.12 23.51 2.27
N PRO A 189 22.42 23.36 2.62
CA PRO A 189 22.88 22.40 3.63
C PRO A 189 22.13 22.49 4.98
N GLU A 190 21.75 23.69 5.40
CA GLU A 190 21.03 23.94 6.66
C GLU A 190 19.58 23.44 6.66
N LYS A 191 18.97 23.29 5.47
CA LYS A 191 17.58 22.84 5.29
C LYS A 191 17.48 21.36 4.93
N LYS A 192 18.61 20.65 4.80
CA LYS A 192 18.64 19.21 4.52
C LYS A 192 18.01 18.44 5.67
N VAL A 193 17.16 17.48 5.33
CA VAL A 193 16.44 16.66 6.31
C VAL A 193 16.85 15.20 6.25
N LYS A 194 16.77 14.53 7.40
CA LYS A 194 16.87 13.06 7.47
C LYS A 194 15.64 12.41 6.85
N TYR A 195 15.82 11.24 6.24
CA TYR A 195 14.74 10.50 5.60
C TYR A 195 13.56 10.22 6.55
N SER A 196 13.81 9.88 7.81
CA SER A 196 12.76 9.63 8.80
C SER A 196 11.86 10.85 9.05
N PHE A 197 12.46 12.05 9.10
CA PHE A 197 11.71 13.29 9.26
C PHE A 197 10.89 13.61 8.00
N PHE A 198 11.50 13.46 6.82
CA PHE A 198 10.81 13.63 5.54
C PHE A 198 9.60 12.69 5.41
N LEU A 199 9.79 11.41 5.72
CA LEU A 199 8.74 10.39 5.66
C LEU A 199 7.61 10.68 6.65
N HIS A 200 7.93 11.16 7.85
CA HIS A 200 6.92 11.53 8.84
C HIS A 200 6.06 12.70 8.31
N VAL A 201 6.68 13.78 7.83
CA VAL A 201 5.96 14.93 7.28
C VAL A 201 5.13 14.52 6.05
N PHE A 202 5.69 13.71 5.16
CA PHE A 202 5.01 13.18 3.96
C PHE A 202 3.75 12.38 4.30
N ASN A 203 3.82 11.49 5.29
CA ASN A 203 2.71 10.59 5.66
C ASN A 203 1.67 11.23 6.59
N PHE A 204 2.09 12.02 7.58
CA PHE A 204 1.22 12.48 8.66
C PHE A 204 0.78 13.93 8.50
N ASP A 205 1.63 14.81 7.99
CA ASP A 205 1.30 16.24 7.84
C ASP A 205 0.57 16.50 6.51
N TYR A 206 0.95 15.82 5.42
CA TYR A 206 0.34 15.97 4.10
C TYR A 206 -0.52 14.79 3.64
N ASN A 207 -0.46 13.65 4.35
CA ASN A 207 -1.27 12.46 4.05
C ASN A 207 -1.18 12.05 2.57
N ILE A 208 0.04 12.05 2.01
CA ILE A 208 0.30 11.66 0.61
C ILE A 208 0.60 10.16 0.56
N ARG A 209 0.06 9.45 -0.44
CA ARG A 209 0.40 8.04 -0.72
C ARG A 209 0.67 7.84 -2.21
N PHE A 210 1.27 6.72 -2.58
CA PHE A 210 1.34 6.32 -3.99
C PHE A 210 0.06 5.62 -4.40
N LYS A 211 -0.35 5.79 -5.65
CA LYS A 211 -1.35 4.91 -6.28
C LYS A 211 -0.81 3.49 -6.27
N SER A 212 -1.71 2.52 -6.07
CA SER A 212 -1.38 1.13 -6.36
C SER A 212 -0.96 1.01 -7.82
N PRO A 213 0.04 0.16 -8.14
CA PRO A 213 0.39 -0.14 -9.52
C PRO A 213 -0.86 -0.48 -10.32
N ALA A 214 -0.93 -0.01 -11.56
CA ALA A 214 -2.00 -0.41 -12.47
C ALA A 214 -1.97 -1.93 -12.60
N THR A 215 -3.05 -2.58 -12.15
CA THR A 215 -3.28 -4.00 -12.42
C THR A 215 -3.91 -4.10 -13.79
N ASP A 216 -3.46 -5.06 -14.60
CA ASP A 216 -4.07 -5.35 -15.90
C ASP A 216 -5.59 -5.44 -15.75
N ALA A 217 -6.28 -4.59 -16.50
CA ALA A 217 -7.72 -4.50 -16.47
C ALA A 217 -8.29 -5.29 -17.64
N CYS A 218 -9.29 -6.13 -17.38
CA CYS A 218 -10.01 -6.84 -18.43
C CYS A 218 -10.55 -5.86 -19.48
N SER A 219 -10.36 -6.17 -20.77
CA SER A 219 -10.83 -5.37 -21.91
C SER A 219 -12.32 -5.02 -21.80
N THR A 220 -13.17 -5.97 -21.41
CA THR A 220 -14.60 -5.72 -21.15
C THR A 220 -14.82 -4.69 -20.04
N CYS A 221 -14.05 -4.74 -18.96
CA CYS A 221 -14.12 -3.75 -17.89
C CYS A 221 -13.71 -2.36 -18.36
N ILE A 222 -12.64 -2.26 -19.18
CA ILE A 222 -12.18 -1.00 -19.77
C ILE A 222 -13.28 -0.45 -20.68
N SER A 223 -13.75 -1.25 -21.65
CA SER A 223 -14.80 -0.86 -22.60
C SER A 223 -16.07 -0.36 -21.89
N LEU A 224 -16.57 -1.12 -20.90
CA LEU A 224 -17.75 -0.70 -20.14
C LEU A 224 -17.51 0.59 -19.35
N ARG A 225 -16.33 0.77 -18.74
CA ARG A 225 -15.99 2.02 -18.04
C ARG A 225 -15.94 3.22 -18.98
N CYS A 226 -15.33 3.08 -20.15
CA CYS A 226 -15.29 4.10 -21.19
C CYS A 226 -16.70 4.44 -21.69
N LYS A 227 -17.54 3.44 -21.95
CA LYS A 227 -18.94 3.68 -22.33
C LYS A 227 -19.70 4.43 -21.24
N ILE A 228 -19.49 4.07 -19.97
CA ILE A 228 -20.14 4.74 -18.82
C ILE A 228 -19.67 6.20 -18.70
N SER A 229 -18.40 6.52 -19.00
CA SER A 229 -17.89 7.89 -18.90
C SER A 229 -18.48 8.80 -19.96
N VAL A 230 -18.64 8.31 -21.19
CA VAL A 230 -19.18 9.08 -22.32
C VAL A 230 -20.71 9.18 -22.29
N THR A 231 -21.41 8.21 -21.68
CA THR A 231 -22.88 8.19 -21.66
C THR A 231 -23.46 9.19 -20.64
N PRO A 232 -24.42 10.07 -21.03
CA PRO A 232 -25.09 10.98 -20.12
C PRO A 232 -25.93 10.24 -19.06
N PRO A 233 -26.28 10.88 -17.94
CA PRO A 233 -27.10 10.26 -16.90
C PRO A 233 -28.48 9.86 -17.46
N GLY A 234 -28.81 8.57 -17.39
CA GLY A 234 -30.06 8.01 -17.91
C GLY A 234 -30.09 6.49 -17.83
N ARG A 235 -31.16 5.87 -18.35
CA ARG A 235 -31.40 4.42 -18.32
C ARG A 235 -30.25 3.61 -18.95
N ASN A 236 -29.68 4.11 -20.03
CA ASN A 236 -28.54 3.46 -20.72
C ASN A 236 -27.29 3.40 -19.84
N LYS A 237 -27.03 4.45 -19.05
CA LYS A 237 -25.90 4.48 -18.11
C LYS A 237 -26.10 3.49 -16.97
N THR A 238 -27.32 3.38 -16.44
CA THR A 238 -27.63 2.39 -15.39
C THR A 238 -27.50 0.96 -15.89
N GLU A 239 -27.87 0.69 -17.15
CA GLU A 239 -27.71 -0.63 -17.75
C GLU A 239 -26.24 -1.01 -17.92
N LEU A 240 -25.40 -0.11 -18.46
CA LEU A 240 -23.96 -0.34 -18.57
C LEU A 240 -23.30 -0.57 -17.19
N MET A 241 -23.73 0.15 -16.16
CA MET A 241 -23.28 -0.07 -14.77
C MET A 241 -23.71 -1.44 -14.24
N ALA A 242 -24.94 -1.88 -14.55
CA ALA A 242 -25.42 -3.20 -14.18
C ALA A 242 -24.62 -4.30 -14.89
N GLN A 243 -24.37 -4.16 -16.20
CA GLN A 243 -23.52 -5.07 -16.98
C GLN A 243 -22.10 -5.17 -16.40
N LEU A 244 -21.48 -4.04 -16.04
CA LEU A 244 -20.17 -4.03 -15.39
C LEU A 244 -20.18 -4.74 -14.03
N THR A 245 -21.26 -4.56 -13.26
CA THR A 245 -21.43 -5.22 -11.97
C THR A 245 -21.56 -6.73 -12.13
N VAL A 246 -22.43 -7.18 -13.05
CA VAL A 246 -22.60 -8.60 -13.37
C VAL A 246 -21.29 -9.22 -13.84
N HIS A 247 -20.54 -8.54 -14.72
CA HIS A 247 -19.24 -9.02 -15.19
C HIS A 247 -18.25 -9.21 -14.04
N LYS A 248 -18.15 -8.25 -13.11
CA LYS A 248 -17.30 -8.38 -11.91
C LYS A 248 -17.77 -9.50 -10.98
N MET A 249 -19.08 -9.66 -10.79
CA MET A 249 -19.64 -10.75 -9.98
C MET A 249 -19.33 -12.12 -10.60
N LYS A 250 -19.45 -12.27 -11.92
CA LYS A 250 -19.08 -13.49 -12.65
C LYS A 250 -17.59 -13.85 -12.42
N SER A 251 -16.69 -12.87 -12.55
CA SER A 251 -15.26 -13.06 -12.28
C SER A 251 -14.99 -13.46 -10.82
N LYS A 252 -15.63 -12.80 -9.85
CA LYS A 252 -15.49 -13.17 -8.43
C LYS A 252 -15.95 -14.61 -8.16
N CYS A 253 -17.08 -15.00 -8.73
CA CYS A 253 -17.61 -16.36 -8.60
C CYS A 253 -16.62 -17.42 -9.12
N PHE A 254 -15.98 -17.15 -10.27
CA PHE A 254 -14.92 -18.00 -10.83
C PHE A 254 -13.75 -18.19 -9.87
N TYR A 255 -13.18 -17.10 -9.34
CA TYR A 255 -12.09 -17.20 -8.37
C TYR A 255 -12.50 -17.91 -7.09
N ASP A 256 -13.74 -17.78 -6.66
CA ASP A 256 -14.24 -18.51 -5.49
C ASP A 256 -14.41 -20.01 -5.76
N MET A 257 -14.59 -20.43 -7.03
CA MET A 257 -14.53 -21.85 -7.42
C MET A 257 -13.11 -22.38 -7.42
N LEU A 258 -12.14 -21.63 -7.97
CA LEU A 258 -10.72 -22.03 -7.96
C LEU A 258 -10.17 -22.27 -6.54
N LYS A 259 -10.72 -21.56 -5.55
CA LYS A 259 -10.33 -21.66 -4.13
C LYS A 259 -10.88 -22.89 -3.40
N LYS A 260 -11.87 -23.59 -3.96
CA LYS A 260 -12.44 -24.78 -3.31
C LYS A 260 -11.41 -25.90 -3.34
N VAL A 261 -11.10 -26.44 -2.16
CA VAL A 261 -10.25 -27.63 -2.02
C VAL A 261 -11.11 -28.81 -2.45
N GLU A 262 -10.62 -29.59 -3.41
CA GLU A 262 -11.35 -30.75 -3.93
C GLU A 262 -10.77 -32.06 -3.37
N GLU A 263 -11.50 -33.16 -3.59
CA GLU A 263 -11.13 -34.49 -3.11
C GLU A 263 -9.80 -34.97 -3.71
N PRO A 264 -9.07 -35.89 -3.04
CA PRO A 264 -7.78 -36.40 -3.50
C PRO A 264 -7.80 -37.08 -4.88
N THR A 265 -8.99 -37.46 -5.35
CA THR A 265 -9.23 -38.13 -6.64
C THR A 265 -9.26 -37.18 -7.83
N VAL A 266 -9.25 -35.85 -7.60
CA VAL A 266 -9.35 -34.84 -8.64
C VAL A 266 -8.01 -34.13 -8.85
N MET A 267 -7.48 -34.19 -10.07
CA MET A 267 -6.28 -33.43 -10.48
C MET A 267 -6.70 -32.12 -11.15
N LYS A 268 -6.19 -31.00 -10.64
CA LYS A 268 -6.37 -29.69 -11.26
C LYS A 268 -5.12 -29.28 -12.02
N LEU A 269 -5.33 -28.95 -13.30
CA LEU A 269 -4.31 -28.42 -14.19
C LEU A 269 -4.73 -27.01 -14.60
N SER A 270 -3.79 -26.08 -14.55
CA SER A 270 -3.95 -24.76 -15.15
C SER A 270 -2.83 -24.57 -16.14
N PHE A 271 -3.18 -24.20 -17.35
CA PHE A 271 -2.21 -23.97 -18.40
C PHE A 271 -2.51 -22.65 -19.10
N ASP A 272 -1.45 -21.99 -19.55
CA ASP A 272 -1.54 -20.69 -20.19
C ASP A 272 -0.31 -20.46 -21.07
N CYS A 273 -0.47 -19.64 -22.11
CA CYS A 273 0.61 -19.22 -23.00
C CYS A 273 1.14 -17.88 -22.54
N GLN A 274 2.46 -17.77 -22.35
CA GLN A 274 3.08 -16.48 -22.15
C GLN A 274 2.98 -15.64 -23.44
N LYS A 275 3.00 -14.31 -23.29
CA LYS A 275 3.21 -13.39 -24.41
C LYS A 275 4.43 -13.81 -25.25
N ASN A 276 4.37 -13.54 -26.55
CA ASN A 276 5.46 -13.81 -27.49
C ASN A 276 6.75 -13.11 -27.03
N LEU A 277 7.86 -13.85 -27.00
CA LEU A 277 9.15 -13.35 -26.54
C LEU A 277 10.05 -13.13 -27.75
N ALA A 278 10.28 -11.86 -28.08
CA ALA A 278 11.13 -11.49 -29.21
C ALA A 278 12.57 -12.00 -29.04
N LEU A 279 13.15 -12.46 -30.15
CA LEU A 279 14.48 -12.99 -30.25
C LEU A 279 15.12 -12.53 -31.59
N PRO A 280 16.22 -11.76 -31.59
CA PRO A 280 16.87 -11.18 -30.41
C PRO A 280 16.02 -10.06 -29.79
N ARG A 281 16.00 -9.99 -28.47
CA ARG A 281 15.48 -8.84 -27.72
C ARG A 281 16.60 -7.81 -27.63
N VAL A 282 16.44 -6.67 -28.29
CA VAL A 282 17.36 -5.54 -28.23
C VAL A 282 16.55 -4.25 -28.01
N PRO A 283 17.07 -3.27 -27.23
CA PRO A 283 16.37 -2.00 -27.00
C PRO A 283 16.64 -1.02 -28.16
N ASP A 284 16.44 -1.46 -29.40
CA ASP A 284 16.63 -0.64 -30.61
C ASP A 284 15.30 -0.35 -31.32
N GLN A 285 15.16 0.86 -31.85
CA GLN A 285 13.95 1.26 -32.58
C GLN A 285 13.78 0.48 -33.88
N ALA A 286 14.88 0.08 -34.56
CA ALA A 286 14.74 -0.71 -35.78
C ALA A 286 14.23 -2.14 -35.49
N ALA A 287 14.55 -2.69 -34.32
CA ALA A 287 14.04 -3.99 -33.89
C ALA A 287 12.52 -3.98 -33.68
N TYR A 288 11.96 -2.85 -33.24
CA TYR A 288 10.53 -2.69 -33.00
C TYR A 288 9.70 -2.76 -34.29
N TYR A 289 10.22 -2.25 -35.41
CA TYR A 289 9.55 -2.24 -36.72
C TYR A 289 9.97 -3.41 -37.62
N SER A 290 10.80 -4.32 -37.11
CA SER A 290 11.34 -5.46 -37.87
C SER A 290 10.61 -6.74 -37.51
N ARG A 291 10.51 -7.70 -38.44
CA ARG A 291 9.99 -9.03 -38.14
C ARG A 291 11.02 -9.81 -37.33
N GLN A 292 10.71 -10.10 -36.08
CA GLN A 292 11.61 -10.80 -35.14
C GLN A 292 11.18 -12.25 -34.96
N LEU A 293 12.13 -13.15 -34.67
CA LEU A 293 11.79 -14.50 -34.23
C LEU A 293 11.11 -14.44 -32.85
N TYR A 294 10.18 -15.36 -32.61
CA TYR A 294 9.48 -15.45 -31.34
C TYR A 294 9.77 -16.77 -30.66
N LEU A 295 10.10 -16.69 -29.38
CA LEU A 295 10.10 -17.83 -28.49
C LEU A 295 8.75 -17.89 -27.78
N TYR A 296 8.06 -19.01 -27.98
CA TYR A 296 6.78 -19.30 -27.32
C TYR A 296 7.03 -20.10 -26.04
N ASN A 297 6.36 -19.70 -24.96
CA ASN A 297 6.43 -20.41 -23.69
C ASN A 297 5.02 -20.84 -23.25
N PHE A 298 4.78 -22.14 -23.25
CA PHE A 298 3.55 -22.74 -22.75
C PHE A 298 3.78 -23.35 -21.37
N THR A 299 3.04 -22.88 -20.35
CA THR A 299 3.23 -23.32 -18.97
C THR A 299 2.05 -24.16 -18.52
N ILE A 300 2.33 -25.27 -17.83
CA ILE A 300 1.35 -26.13 -17.17
C ILE A 300 1.66 -26.15 -15.68
N CYS A 301 0.67 -25.89 -14.85
CA CYS A 301 0.76 -25.89 -13.40
C CYS A 301 -0.22 -26.90 -12.79
N VAL A 302 0.25 -27.73 -11.87
CA VAL A 302 -0.56 -28.74 -11.17
C VAL A 302 -1.00 -28.21 -9.79
N GLY A 303 -2.23 -28.52 -9.34
CA GLY A 303 -2.69 -28.42 -7.94
C GLY A 303 -3.85 -27.43 -7.66
N ASP A 304 -3.99 -26.96 -6.40
CA ASP A 304 -5.00 -25.97 -5.93
C ASP A 304 -4.49 -24.53 -5.73
N SER A 305 -5.35 -23.51 -5.85
CA SER A 305 -4.96 -22.09 -5.74
C SER A 305 -4.39 -21.69 -4.36
N ARG A 306 -4.44 -22.61 -3.39
CA ARG A 306 -3.93 -22.46 -2.01
C ARG A 306 -2.70 -23.31 -1.72
N SER A 307 -2.29 -24.18 -2.63
CA SER A 307 -1.08 -24.99 -2.44
C SER A 307 0.15 -24.08 -2.33
N ALA A 308 1.08 -24.46 -1.45
CA ALA A 308 2.30 -23.70 -1.22
C ALA A 308 3.08 -23.59 -2.53
N GLN A 309 3.52 -22.39 -2.88
CA GLN A 309 4.28 -22.15 -4.10
C GLN A 309 5.67 -22.79 -3.97
N ASN A 310 5.85 -23.96 -4.56
CA ASN A 310 7.14 -24.61 -4.77
C ASN A 310 7.50 -24.59 -6.26
N LYS A 311 8.69 -25.10 -6.64
CA LYS A 311 9.14 -25.16 -8.05
C LYS A 311 8.15 -25.90 -8.98
N ASP A 312 7.29 -26.75 -8.42
CA ASP A 312 6.35 -27.58 -9.16
C ASP A 312 4.91 -27.01 -9.17
N CYS A 313 4.66 -25.94 -8.41
CA CYS A 313 3.32 -25.45 -8.12
C CYS A 313 3.26 -23.92 -8.07
N THR A 314 3.58 -23.27 -9.19
CA THR A 314 3.65 -21.81 -9.27
C THR A 314 2.45 -21.25 -10.03
N ARG A 315 1.29 -21.10 -9.39
CA ARG A 315 0.02 -20.97 -10.16
C ARG A 315 -0.60 -19.58 -10.37
N ASP A 316 0.03 -18.46 -9.99
CA ASP A 316 -0.60 -17.15 -10.27
C ASP A 316 0.37 -15.99 -10.52
N ARG A 317 1.69 -16.24 -10.56
CA ARG A 317 2.70 -15.18 -10.74
C ARG A 317 3.95 -15.62 -11.50
N VAL A 318 3.96 -16.79 -12.14
CA VAL A 318 5.15 -17.27 -12.88
C VAL A 318 5.49 -16.30 -13.98
N PHE A 319 4.53 -16.00 -14.85
CA PHE A 319 4.74 -15.04 -15.92
C PHE A 319 5.12 -13.67 -15.38
N GLY A 320 4.45 -13.17 -14.34
CA GLY A 320 4.85 -11.89 -13.72
C GLY A 320 6.27 -11.91 -13.12
N ARG A 321 6.75 -13.03 -12.58
CA ARG A 321 8.10 -13.19 -12.04
C ARG A 321 9.15 -13.35 -13.15
N ILE A 322 8.86 -14.17 -14.15
CA ILE A 322 9.66 -14.36 -15.36
C ILE A 322 9.80 -13.01 -16.07
N GLU A 323 8.68 -12.32 -16.32
CA GLU A 323 8.66 -11.02 -16.97
C GLU A 323 9.42 -9.97 -16.15
N LYS A 324 9.31 -9.97 -14.83
CA LYS A 324 10.10 -9.07 -13.98
C LYS A 324 11.61 -9.33 -14.09
N LYS A 325 12.03 -10.56 -14.36
CA LYS A 325 13.44 -10.87 -14.66
C LYS A 325 13.82 -10.46 -16.06
N ILE A 326 13.03 -10.82 -17.06
CA ILE A 326 13.25 -10.43 -18.47
C ILE A 326 13.34 -8.91 -18.60
N ARG A 327 12.51 -8.14 -17.88
CA ARG A 327 12.55 -6.66 -17.87
C ARG A 327 13.84 -6.07 -17.29
N LYS A 328 14.62 -6.83 -16.52
CA LYS A 328 15.93 -6.39 -16.01
C LYS A 328 17.08 -6.71 -16.96
N VAL A 329 16.80 -7.49 -18.00
CA VAL A 329 17.77 -7.87 -19.01
C VAL A 329 17.40 -7.13 -20.29
N ASP A 330 18.21 -6.12 -20.61
CA ASP A 330 17.94 -5.24 -21.74
C ASP A 330 18.14 -5.95 -23.08
N THR A 331 19.07 -6.91 -23.12
CA THR A 331 19.43 -7.64 -24.34
C THR A 331 19.45 -9.14 -24.10
N LEU A 332 18.67 -9.90 -24.89
CA LEU A 332 18.64 -11.37 -24.89
C LEU A 332 18.79 -11.85 -26.32
N ILE A 333 19.86 -12.60 -26.60
CA ILE A 333 20.25 -12.96 -27.96
C ILE A 333 20.19 -14.47 -28.16
N ASP A 334 20.62 -15.26 -27.18
CA ASP A 334 20.57 -16.72 -27.26
C ASP A 334 19.25 -17.25 -26.66
N PRO A 335 18.48 -18.11 -27.37
CA PRO A 335 17.34 -18.81 -26.79
C PRO A 335 17.64 -19.47 -25.44
N GLN A 336 18.87 -19.96 -25.24
CA GLN A 336 19.30 -20.60 -24.01
C GLN A 336 19.22 -19.65 -22.80
N GLU A 337 19.38 -18.35 -22.99
CA GLU A 337 19.20 -17.36 -21.92
C GLU A 337 17.75 -17.34 -21.41
N TYR A 338 16.77 -17.42 -22.32
CA TYR A 338 15.36 -17.55 -21.93
C TYR A 338 15.10 -18.85 -21.18
N LEU A 339 15.63 -19.96 -21.67
CA LEU A 339 15.48 -21.27 -21.03
C LEU A 339 16.11 -21.30 -19.63
N ASN A 340 17.27 -20.67 -19.46
CA ASN A 340 17.92 -20.52 -18.16
C ASN A 340 17.01 -19.74 -17.21
N ILE A 341 16.41 -18.63 -17.65
CA ILE A 341 15.44 -17.86 -16.84
C ILE A 341 14.23 -18.73 -16.46
N PHE A 342 13.68 -19.50 -17.39
CA PHE A 342 12.52 -20.36 -17.12
C PHE A 342 12.84 -21.49 -16.13
N SER A 343 14.03 -22.08 -16.23
CA SER A 343 14.48 -23.17 -15.37
C SER A 343 14.55 -22.79 -13.88
N GLU A 344 14.69 -21.49 -13.58
CA GLU A 344 14.65 -20.99 -12.22
C GLU A 344 13.24 -21.05 -11.60
N PHE A 345 12.19 -21.12 -12.43
CA PHE A 345 10.79 -21.09 -12.00
C PHE A 345 10.04 -22.40 -12.22
N GLY A 346 10.59 -23.36 -12.96
CA GLY A 346 9.96 -24.65 -13.19
C GLY A 346 10.80 -25.60 -14.04
N THR A 347 10.25 -26.77 -14.34
CA THR A 347 10.86 -27.73 -15.26
C THR A 347 10.60 -27.27 -16.70
N VAL A 348 11.67 -27.08 -17.46
CA VAL A 348 11.60 -26.68 -18.87
C VAL A 348 11.77 -27.92 -19.73
N ARG A 349 10.92 -28.06 -20.76
CA ARG A 349 11.05 -29.13 -21.75
C ARG A 349 10.98 -28.58 -23.16
N LYS A 350 11.92 -28.96 -24.02
CA LYS A 350 11.94 -28.54 -25.42
C LYS A 350 10.96 -29.39 -26.24
N VAL A 351 9.97 -28.72 -26.83
CA VAL A 351 8.98 -29.36 -27.71
C VAL A 351 9.70 -29.98 -28.92
N THR A 352 9.27 -31.15 -29.37
CA THR A 352 9.87 -32.00 -30.44
C THR A 352 11.23 -32.65 -30.17
N LYS A 353 12.10 -32.06 -29.33
CA LYS A 353 13.37 -32.72 -28.91
C LYS A 353 13.17 -33.66 -27.74
N GLU A 354 12.47 -33.20 -26.71
CA GLU A 354 12.27 -33.93 -25.45
C GLU A 354 10.83 -34.39 -25.26
N VAL A 355 9.89 -33.76 -25.97
CA VAL A 355 8.46 -34.07 -25.93
C VAL A 355 7.98 -34.35 -27.34
N ALA A 356 7.61 -35.60 -27.60
CA ALA A 356 6.98 -35.99 -28.84
C ALA A 356 5.62 -35.29 -28.97
N VAL A 357 5.43 -34.57 -30.08
CA VAL A 357 4.14 -33.93 -30.41
C VAL A 357 3.58 -34.63 -31.64
N ALA A 358 2.29 -34.95 -31.57
CA ALA A 358 1.56 -35.56 -32.68
C ALA A 358 0.57 -34.56 -33.28
N ASP A 359 0.30 -34.66 -34.57
CA ASP A 359 -0.70 -33.84 -35.26
C ASP A 359 -2.12 -34.30 -34.90
N TRP A 360 -2.59 -33.84 -33.75
CA TRP A 360 -3.97 -34.05 -33.34
C TRP A 360 -4.94 -33.16 -34.14
N LYS A 361 -4.50 -32.02 -34.68
CA LYS A 361 -5.38 -31.04 -35.33
C LYS A 361 -5.98 -31.64 -36.60
N THR A 362 -5.12 -32.14 -37.48
CA THR A 362 -5.54 -32.77 -38.75
C THR A 362 -6.32 -34.05 -38.48
N GLU A 363 -5.80 -34.90 -37.60
CA GLU A 363 -6.38 -36.22 -37.35
C GLU A 363 -7.78 -36.13 -36.70
N VAL A 364 -7.93 -35.27 -35.68
CA VAL A 364 -9.21 -35.07 -34.98
C VAL A 364 -10.27 -34.49 -35.91
N SER A 365 -9.88 -33.63 -36.86
CA SER A 365 -10.81 -33.04 -37.83
C SER A 365 -11.53 -34.10 -38.69
N SER A 366 -10.91 -35.28 -38.89
CA SER A 366 -11.48 -36.38 -39.66
C SER A 366 -12.56 -37.16 -38.88
N VAL A 367 -12.44 -37.22 -37.54
CA VAL A 367 -13.28 -38.05 -36.65
C VAL A 367 -14.30 -37.22 -35.87
N LEU A 368 -13.93 -36.06 -35.36
CA LEU A 368 -14.78 -35.19 -34.54
C LEU A 368 -15.50 -34.14 -35.39
N LYS A 369 -16.68 -33.74 -34.93
CA LYS A 369 -17.37 -32.56 -35.46
C LYS A 369 -16.52 -31.31 -35.21
N SER A 370 -16.53 -30.37 -36.16
CA SER A 370 -15.91 -29.06 -35.97
C SER A 370 -16.60 -28.31 -34.83
N ALA A 371 -15.93 -27.29 -34.29
CA ALA A 371 -16.47 -26.46 -33.21
C ALA A 371 -17.85 -25.86 -33.54
N GLY A 372 -18.05 -25.42 -34.80
CA GLY A 372 -19.35 -24.92 -35.28
C GLY A 372 -20.42 -26.00 -35.45
N GLY A 373 -20.04 -27.26 -35.59
CA GLY A 373 -20.96 -28.40 -35.70
C GLY A 373 -21.38 -28.99 -34.35
N LEU A 374 -20.94 -28.42 -33.23
CA LEU A 374 -21.39 -28.83 -31.90
C LEU A 374 -22.75 -28.19 -31.57
N HIS A 375 -23.44 -28.80 -30.60
CA HIS A 375 -24.74 -28.36 -30.12
C HIS A 375 -24.66 -27.16 -29.15
N PHE A 376 -23.47 -26.66 -28.90
CA PHE A 376 -23.20 -25.46 -28.11
C PHE A 376 -22.04 -24.69 -28.75
N LYS A 377 -21.93 -23.39 -28.46
CA LYS A 377 -20.86 -22.54 -28.95
C LYS A 377 -19.69 -22.54 -27.96
N PHE A 378 -18.46 -22.76 -28.44
CA PHE A 378 -17.26 -22.76 -27.60
C PHE A 378 -16.98 -21.39 -26.96
N ALA A 379 -17.00 -20.29 -27.74
CA ALA A 379 -16.64 -18.96 -27.25
C ALA A 379 -17.44 -18.45 -26.03
N PRO A 380 -18.79 -18.58 -25.96
CA PRO A 380 -19.54 -18.20 -24.76
C PRO A 380 -19.44 -19.23 -23.62
N SER A 381 -18.99 -20.46 -23.89
CA SER A 381 -18.90 -21.50 -22.88
C SER A 381 -17.78 -21.21 -21.88
N LYS A 382 -18.13 -21.18 -20.60
CA LYS A 382 -17.19 -20.97 -19.48
C LYS A 382 -16.76 -22.26 -18.81
N ARG A 383 -17.55 -23.32 -18.97
CA ARG A 383 -17.24 -24.65 -18.46
C ARG A 383 -17.65 -25.69 -19.49
N ILE A 384 -16.74 -26.63 -19.76
CA ILE A 384 -16.99 -27.76 -20.67
C ILE A 384 -16.80 -29.03 -19.86
N ILE A 385 -17.82 -29.87 -19.85
CA ILE A 385 -17.84 -31.13 -19.11
C ILE A 385 -17.76 -32.25 -20.14
N SER A 386 -16.74 -33.09 -20.03
CA SER A 386 -16.60 -34.31 -20.83
C SER A 386 -16.95 -35.53 -19.99
N LYS A 387 -17.83 -36.40 -20.50
CA LYS A 387 -18.14 -37.69 -19.88
C LYS A 387 -17.87 -38.81 -20.87
N LYS A 388 -17.14 -39.82 -20.41
CA LYS A 388 -16.91 -41.08 -21.13
C LYS A 388 -17.80 -42.15 -20.55
N ASP A 389 -18.59 -42.83 -21.38
CA ASP A 389 -19.42 -43.95 -20.95
C ASP A 389 -18.61 -45.25 -20.85
N ARG A 390 -19.23 -46.32 -20.32
CA ARG A 390 -18.58 -47.65 -20.20
C ARG A 390 -18.23 -48.28 -21.56
N LYS A 391 -18.90 -47.86 -22.64
CA LYS A 391 -18.64 -48.32 -24.02
C LYS A 391 -17.54 -47.49 -24.70
N GLY A 392 -17.01 -46.47 -24.02
CA GLY A 392 -15.96 -45.58 -24.53
C GLY A 392 -16.45 -44.39 -25.34
N ASN A 393 -17.77 -44.17 -25.47
CA ASN A 393 -18.30 -42.99 -26.16
C ASN A 393 -18.10 -41.74 -25.30
N ILE A 394 -17.71 -40.65 -25.95
CA ILE A 394 -17.51 -39.36 -25.31
C ILE A 394 -18.67 -38.43 -25.64
N SER A 395 -19.23 -37.84 -24.60
CA SER A 395 -20.19 -36.74 -24.69
C SER A 395 -19.58 -35.47 -24.12
N LEU A 396 -19.86 -34.34 -24.77
CA LEU A 396 -19.51 -33.01 -24.27
C LEU A 396 -20.79 -32.27 -23.90
N GLN A 397 -20.67 -31.44 -22.88
CA GLN A 397 -21.68 -30.52 -22.40
C GLN A 397 -21.01 -29.15 -22.20
N GLY A 398 -21.48 -28.13 -22.91
CA GLY A 398 -21.02 -26.76 -22.74
C GLY A 398 -21.96 -25.96 -21.85
N GLU A 399 -21.38 -25.19 -20.94
CA GLU A 399 -22.10 -24.34 -20.00
C GLU A 399 -21.63 -22.89 -20.13
N GLU A 400 -22.57 -21.97 -20.37
CA GLU A 400 -22.28 -20.53 -20.43
C GLU A 400 -21.89 -19.94 -19.05
N HIS A 401 -22.26 -20.64 -17.98
CA HIS A 401 -22.00 -20.21 -16.61
C HIS A 401 -21.23 -21.29 -15.85
N TYR A 402 -20.33 -20.88 -14.97
CA TYR A 402 -19.52 -21.82 -14.19
C TYR A 402 -20.35 -22.70 -13.21
N ARG A 403 -21.56 -22.27 -12.83
CA ARG A 403 -22.47 -22.96 -11.89
C ARG A 403 -23.81 -23.32 -12.53
N SER A 404 -23.83 -23.65 -13.81
CA SER A 404 -25.03 -24.17 -14.47
C SER A 404 -24.82 -25.60 -14.90
N ASP A 405 -25.82 -26.46 -14.67
CA ASP A 405 -25.87 -27.84 -15.16
C ASP A 405 -27.10 -28.01 -16.07
N LEU A 406 -27.31 -27.05 -16.96
CA LEU A 406 -28.50 -26.98 -17.84
C LEU A 406 -28.23 -27.55 -19.23
N GLY A 407 -26.95 -27.63 -19.63
CA GLY A 407 -26.54 -28.17 -20.90
C GLY A 407 -26.84 -29.66 -21.02
N VAL A 408 -27.20 -30.09 -22.23
CA VAL A 408 -27.48 -31.51 -22.51
C VAL A 408 -26.22 -32.14 -23.09
N PRO A 409 -25.65 -33.19 -22.48
CA PRO A 409 -24.48 -33.87 -23.03
C PRO A 409 -24.81 -34.54 -24.37
N LYS A 410 -24.04 -34.25 -25.42
CA LYS A 410 -24.18 -34.93 -26.72
C LYS A 410 -22.86 -35.43 -27.28
N GLY A 411 -22.96 -36.48 -28.10
CA GLY A 411 -21.84 -37.07 -28.82
C GLY A 411 -21.20 -36.12 -29.84
N ILE A 412 -19.87 -36.13 -29.85
CA ILE A 412 -19.04 -35.21 -30.65
C ILE A 412 -18.44 -35.85 -31.90
N LEU A 413 -18.59 -37.16 -32.04
CA LEU A 413 -18.09 -37.92 -33.19
C LEU A 413 -18.97 -37.69 -34.41
N LYS A 414 -18.37 -37.70 -35.61
CA LYS A 414 -19.09 -37.78 -36.87
C LYS A 414 -19.79 -39.14 -36.98
N LYS A 415 -20.84 -39.22 -37.81
CA LYS A 415 -21.63 -40.45 -37.99
C LYS A 415 -20.72 -41.60 -38.46
N GLY A 416 -20.80 -42.74 -37.78
CA GLY A 416 -20.03 -43.95 -38.14
C GLY A 416 -18.54 -43.91 -37.80
N LYS A 417 -18.04 -42.87 -37.13
CA LYS A 417 -16.64 -42.76 -36.70
C LYS A 417 -16.47 -43.13 -35.24
N THR A 418 -15.30 -43.67 -34.89
CA THR A 418 -14.93 -44.05 -33.52
C THR A 418 -13.60 -43.42 -33.13
N LEU A 419 -13.35 -43.24 -31.83
CA LEU A 419 -12.09 -42.67 -31.33
C LEU A 419 -10.87 -43.52 -31.66
N ALA A 420 -11.04 -44.84 -31.80
CA ALA A 420 -9.96 -45.76 -32.18
C ALA A 420 -9.43 -45.50 -33.60
N MET A 421 -10.16 -44.74 -34.42
CA MET A 421 -9.70 -44.32 -35.74
C MET A 421 -8.68 -43.19 -35.68
N ILE A 422 -8.56 -42.47 -34.55
CA ILE A 422 -7.62 -41.36 -34.38
C ILE A 422 -6.22 -41.93 -34.17
N LYS A 423 -5.35 -41.78 -35.17
CA LYS A 423 -3.95 -42.22 -35.13
C LYS A 423 -3.03 -41.07 -35.56
N PRO A 424 -2.78 -40.10 -34.67
CA PRO A 424 -2.05 -38.90 -35.04
C PRO A 424 -0.59 -39.24 -35.32
N GLN A 425 -0.07 -38.69 -36.41
CA GLN A 425 1.33 -38.86 -36.78
C GLN A 425 2.21 -37.93 -35.95
N LEU A 426 3.43 -38.38 -35.62
CA LEU A 426 4.40 -37.53 -34.96
C LEU A 426 4.84 -36.41 -35.90
N LEU A 427 4.81 -35.17 -35.40
CA LEU A 427 5.31 -34.02 -36.14
C LEU A 427 6.83 -34.08 -36.19
N THR A 428 7.39 -33.95 -37.40
CA THR A 428 8.83 -33.72 -37.60
C THR A 428 9.11 -32.22 -37.40
N SER A 429 10.28 -31.88 -36.85
CA SER A 429 10.61 -30.54 -36.32
C SER A 429 10.72 -29.40 -37.35
N THR A 430 10.33 -29.63 -38.60
CA THR A 430 10.55 -28.72 -39.72
C THR A 430 9.30 -27.93 -40.04
N VAL A 431 9.11 -26.79 -39.37
CA VAL A 431 8.21 -25.77 -39.89
C VAL A 431 9.06 -24.67 -40.53
N SER A 432 8.74 -24.30 -41.76
CA SER A 432 9.52 -23.30 -42.48
C SER A 432 9.24 -21.89 -41.95
N ILE A 433 10.28 -21.17 -41.52
CA ILE A 433 10.17 -19.74 -41.25
C ILE A 433 9.98 -19.00 -42.58
N LYS A 434 9.09 -18.01 -42.59
CA LYS A 434 8.87 -17.11 -43.74
C LYS A 434 10.19 -16.41 -44.14
N PRO A 435 10.56 -16.38 -45.44
CA PRO A 435 11.85 -15.85 -45.89
C PRO A 435 12.04 -14.34 -45.60
N GLU A 436 10.95 -13.58 -45.52
CA GLU A 436 10.96 -12.15 -45.17
C GLU A 436 11.47 -11.94 -43.74
N LYS A 437 11.10 -12.84 -42.83
CA LYS A 437 11.50 -12.81 -41.43
C LYS A 437 12.99 -13.14 -41.25
N LEU A 438 13.47 -14.13 -42.00
CA LEU A 438 14.90 -14.47 -42.06
C LEU A 438 15.74 -13.29 -42.57
N THR A 439 15.26 -12.62 -43.62
CA THR A 439 15.91 -11.44 -44.19
C THR A 439 15.98 -10.28 -43.18
N ASP A 440 14.89 -10.03 -42.47
CA ASP A 440 14.82 -8.98 -41.46
C ASP A 440 15.72 -9.28 -40.25
N VAL A 441 15.78 -10.54 -39.79
CA VAL A 441 16.70 -10.97 -38.74
C VAL A 441 18.17 -10.83 -39.17
N ASP A 442 18.54 -11.22 -40.39
CA ASP A 442 19.91 -11.03 -40.90
C ASP A 442 20.32 -9.55 -40.95
N LYS A 443 19.43 -8.67 -41.42
CA LYS A 443 19.65 -7.21 -41.40
C LYS A 443 19.85 -6.70 -39.99
N LEU A 444 19.05 -7.17 -39.04
CA LEU A 444 19.14 -6.78 -37.65
C LEU A 444 20.48 -7.21 -37.02
N LEU A 445 20.90 -8.45 -37.27
CA LEU A 445 22.17 -8.97 -36.77
C LEU A 445 23.37 -8.23 -37.39
N LYS A 446 23.35 -7.95 -38.70
CA LYS A 446 24.36 -7.12 -39.35
C LYS A 446 24.47 -5.72 -38.75
N LYS A 447 23.33 -5.11 -38.43
CA LYS A 447 23.29 -3.77 -37.83
C LYS A 447 23.90 -3.74 -36.43
N HIS A 448 23.64 -4.76 -35.61
CA HIS A 448 24.08 -4.77 -34.20
C HIS A 448 25.48 -5.35 -33.98
N PHE A 449 25.88 -6.33 -34.79
CA PHE A 449 27.12 -7.09 -34.59
C PHE A 449 28.14 -6.92 -35.73
N GLY A 450 27.79 -6.18 -36.79
CA GLY A 450 28.66 -5.95 -37.95
C GLY A 450 28.44 -6.93 -39.09
N ALA A 451 29.11 -6.71 -40.22
CA ALA A 451 28.99 -7.56 -41.40
C ALA A 451 29.41 -9.02 -41.14
N ASP A 452 30.39 -9.20 -40.25
CA ASP A 452 30.98 -10.50 -39.90
C ASP A 452 30.29 -11.14 -38.68
N TRP A 453 29.04 -10.78 -38.39
CA TRP A 453 28.29 -11.34 -37.26
C TRP A 453 28.23 -12.87 -37.28
N ARG A 454 28.30 -13.47 -38.49
CA ARG A 454 28.31 -14.91 -38.68
C ARG A 454 29.50 -15.58 -37.99
N ASP A 455 30.62 -14.91 -37.75
CA ASP A 455 31.79 -15.50 -37.10
C ASP A 455 31.67 -15.55 -35.57
N ILE A 456 30.66 -14.89 -35.01
CA ILE A 456 30.44 -14.82 -33.57
C ILE A 456 29.82 -16.13 -33.07
N GLU A 457 30.52 -16.84 -32.18
CA GLU A 457 30.08 -18.14 -31.62
C GLU A 457 28.73 -18.05 -30.92
N THR A 458 28.44 -16.95 -30.22
CA THR A 458 27.17 -16.75 -29.50
C THR A 458 25.95 -16.59 -30.42
N LEU A 459 26.16 -16.38 -31.73
CA LEU A 459 25.10 -16.22 -32.74
C LEU A 459 24.90 -17.49 -33.59
N ASN A 460 25.52 -18.61 -33.22
CA ASN A 460 25.45 -19.85 -34.00
C ASN A 460 24.00 -20.32 -34.25
N PHE A 461 23.10 -20.13 -33.29
CA PHE A 461 21.67 -20.41 -33.44
C PHE A 461 21.05 -19.73 -34.69
N TYR A 462 21.37 -18.46 -34.93
CA TYR A 462 20.84 -17.72 -36.07
C TYR A 462 21.46 -18.17 -37.38
N ARG A 463 22.74 -18.58 -37.34
CA ARG A 463 23.44 -19.14 -38.50
C ARG A 463 22.74 -20.43 -38.96
N GLU A 464 22.49 -21.35 -38.02
CA GLU A 464 21.79 -22.61 -38.29
C GLU A 464 20.39 -22.38 -38.87
N ILE A 465 19.65 -21.39 -38.35
CA ILE A 465 18.32 -21.04 -38.85
C ILE A 465 18.36 -20.45 -40.26
N LEU A 466 19.24 -19.46 -40.52
CA LEU A 466 19.33 -18.81 -41.82
C LEU A 466 19.85 -19.75 -42.91
N ASP A 467 20.70 -20.71 -42.54
CA ASP A 467 21.28 -21.69 -43.46
C ASP A 467 20.33 -22.90 -43.68
N GLY A 468 19.12 -22.89 -43.09
CA GLY A 468 18.09 -23.91 -43.29
C GLY A 468 18.29 -25.20 -42.51
N ASN A 469 19.24 -25.24 -41.58
CA ASN A 469 19.55 -26.40 -40.72
C ASN A 469 18.89 -26.31 -39.34
N GLY A 470 18.17 -25.23 -39.04
CA GLY A 470 17.55 -24.99 -37.74
C GLY A 470 16.15 -25.58 -37.60
N ASP A 471 15.89 -26.22 -36.45
CA ASP A 471 14.56 -26.63 -36.00
C ASP A 471 13.72 -25.38 -35.64
N ALA A 472 13.05 -24.78 -36.63
CA ALA A 472 12.14 -23.67 -36.40
C ALA A 472 10.67 -24.11 -36.49
N GLN A 473 9.82 -23.49 -35.67
CA GLN A 473 8.40 -23.83 -35.54
C GLN A 473 7.51 -22.60 -35.66
N GLU A 474 6.70 -22.47 -36.72
CA GLU A 474 5.59 -21.49 -36.79
C GLU A 474 4.38 -21.99 -37.59
N GLU A 475 3.24 -22.22 -36.93
CA GLU A 475 1.91 -22.11 -37.55
C GLU A 475 1.31 -20.75 -37.16
N GLU A 476 0.95 -19.91 -38.14
CA GLU A 476 0.04 -18.77 -37.92
C GLU A 476 -1.37 -19.16 -38.42
N ASN A 477 -2.37 -19.08 -37.53
CA ASN A 477 -3.76 -18.90 -37.95
C ASN A 477 -3.97 -17.38 -38.11
N GLU A 478 -4.43 -16.94 -39.27
CA GLU A 478 -4.67 -15.53 -39.63
C GLU A 478 -5.74 -14.79 -38.78
N ASP A 479 -6.30 -15.41 -37.74
CA ASP A 479 -7.50 -14.90 -37.04
C ASP A 479 -7.23 -14.17 -35.70
N LEU A 480 -5.98 -13.81 -35.35
CA LEU A 480 -5.67 -13.16 -34.06
C LEU A 480 -4.95 -11.80 -34.13
N ASP A 481 -4.63 -11.30 -35.33
CA ASP A 481 -3.90 -10.02 -35.47
C ASP A 481 -4.81 -8.78 -35.56
N GLU A 482 -6.14 -8.92 -35.52
CA GLU A 482 -7.05 -7.77 -35.57
C GLU A 482 -7.06 -6.91 -34.28
N GLU A 483 -6.50 -7.35 -33.15
CA GLU A 483 -6.54 -6.55 -31.90
C GLU A 483 -5.43 -5.50 -31.75
N ASN A 484 -4.45 -5.40 -32.67
CA ASN A 484 -3.34 -4.46 -32.55
C ASN A 484 -3.35 -3.27 -33.53
N ASN A 485 -4.42 -3.06 -34.30
CA ASN A 485 -4.49 -1.97 -35.29
C ASN A 485 -5.44 -0.82 -34.89
N TYR A 486 -5.19 -0.19 -33.74
CA TYR A 486 -5.79 1.11 -33.37
C TYR A 486 -4.71 2.13 -33.01
N PHE A 487 -3.84 2.44 -33.96
CA PHE A 487 -2.99 3.64 -33.94
C PHE A 487 -2.73 4.10 -35.37
N GLU A 488 -3.75 4.74 -35.96
CA GLU A 488 -3.75 5.59 -37.17
C GLU A 488 -5.25 5.88 -37.40
N GLU A 489 -5.80 7.09 -37.55
CA GLU A 489 -5.33 8.42 -37.88
C GLU A 489 -6.24 9.44 -37.15
N ASN A 490 -5.72 10.61 -36.83
CA ASN A 490 -6.39 11.91 -36.99
C ASN A 490 -5.42 13.01 -36.52
N GLU A 491 -4.33 13.17 -37.28
CA GLU A 491 -3.82 14.51 -37.55
C GLU A 491 -4.85 15.20 -38.43
N ASP A 492 -5.77 15.94 -37.82
CA ASP A 492 -6.24 17.22 -38.33
C ASP A 492 -7.29 17.78 -37.38
N LEU A 493 -6.93 18.88 -36.73
CA LEU A 493 -7.70 20.14 -36.75
C LEU A 493 -7.04 21.09 -35.75
N ARG A 494 -6.12 21.89 -36.28
CA ARG A 494 -5.91 23.24 -35.79
C ARG A 494 -7.19 24.03 -36.08
N ILE A 495 -7.83 24.54 -35.02
CA ILE A 495 -8.21 25.94 -34.76
C ILE A 495 -8.79 26.00 -33.35
#